data_AF-A0A5C5WBS4-F1
#
_entry.id   AF-A0A5C5WBS4-F1
#
_cell.length_a   1.000
_cell.length_b   1.000
_cell.length_c   1.000
_cell.angle_alpha   90.00
_cell.angle_beta   90.00
_cell.angle_gamma   90.00
#
_symmetry.space_group_name_H-M   'P 1'
#
loop_
_entity.id
_entity.type
_entity.pdbx_description
1 polymer ?
#
loop_
_entity_poly.entity_id
_entity_poly.type
_entity_poly.pdbx_seq_one_letter_code
_entity_poly.pdbx_strand_id
1 'polypeptide(L)'
;MSRWNESYEDRREREREERREYEADVFYEVWRSGRDPYRIDFDRVDDNRWDGMYADDAAAVEIRAQQPKHQEPEIDEGYFG
;
A
#
# COMPACT_ATOMS: atom_id res chain seq x y z
N MET A 1 -30.22 10.93 28.29
CA MET A 1 -29.10 10.99 27.33
C MET A 1 -28.99 9.61 26.71
N SER A 2 -29.56 9.42 25.51
CA SER A 2 -29.58 8.13 24.83
C SER A 2 -28.17 7.76 24.42
N ARG A 3 -27.65 6.72 25.07
CA ARG A 3 -26.38 6.06 24.75
C ARG A 3 -26.59 5.42 23.38
N TRP A 4 -26.10 6.04 22.32
CA TRP A 4 -26.13 5.50 20.97
C TRP A 4 -25.44 4.14 21.02
N ASN A 5 -26.24 3.08 20.93
CA ASN A 5 -25.77 1.72 20.86
C ASN A 5 -25.33 1.54 19.41
N GLU A 6 -24.09 1.91 19.11
CA GLU A 6 -23.47 1.74 17.79
C GLU A 6 -23.73 0.30 17.34
N SER A 7 -24.47 0.16 16.25
CA SER A 7 -24.83 -1.17 15.77
C SER A 7 -23.58 -1.84 15.20
N TYR A 8 -23.54 -3.18 15.22
CA TYR A 8 -22.46 -3.93 14.56
C TYR A 8 -22.32 -3.54 13.07
N GLU A 9 -23.42 -3.09 12.45
CA GLU A 9 -23.44 -2.62 11.06
C GLU A 9 -22.75 -1.25 10.91
N ASP A 10 -22.98 -0.31 11.83
CA ASP A 10 -22.32 1.01 11.83
C ASP A 10 -20.79 0.89 11.95
N ARG A 11 -20.30 -0.01 12.83
CA ARG A 11 -18.85 -0.24 12.98
C ARG A 11 -18.23 -0.79 11.69
N ARG A 12 -18.90 -1.73 11.04
CA ARG A 12 -18.41 -2.37 9.82
C ARG A 12 -18.44 -1.42 8.63
N GLU A 13 -19.40 -0.52 8.57
CA GLU A 13 -19.46 0.51 7.54
C GLU A 13 -18.35 1.54 7.71
N ARG A 14 -18.08 2.00 8.94
CA ARG A 14 -16.95 2.88 9.23
C ARG A 14 -15.61 2.26 8.85
N GLU A 15 -15.38 0.99 9.19
CA GLU A 15 -14.14 0.30 8.82
C GLU A 15 -13.91 0.23 7.29
N ARG A 16 -14.99 0.11 6.51
CA ARG A 16 -14.90 0.13 5.04
C ARG A 16 -14.60 1.52 4.50
N GLU A 17 -15.17 2.56 5.11
CA GLU A 17 -14.93 3.94 4.74
C GLU A 17 -13.49 4.33 5.04
N GLU A 18 -13.00 4.04 6.25
CA GLU A 18 -11.60 4.25 6.64
C GLU A 18 -10.62 3.51 5.74
N ARG A 19 -10.96 2.28 5.30
CA ARG A 19 -10.14 1.54 4.35
C ARG A 19 -10.10 2.22 2.98
N ARG A 20 -11.24 2.68 2.48
CA ARG A 20 -11.31 3.38 1.18
C ARG A 20 -10.57 4.71 1.20
N GLU A 21 -10.65 5.45 2.31
CA GLU A 21 -9.91 6.69 2.49
C GLU A 21 -8.40 6.42 2.46
N TYR A 22 -7.95 5.42 3.22
CA TYR A 22 -6.56 4.98 3.22
C TYR A 22 -6.06 4.55 1.83
N GLU A 23 -6.81 3.70 1.13
CA GLU A 23 -6.49 3.27 -0.24
C GLU A 23 -6.41 4.46 -1.21
N ALA A 24 -7.30 5.45 -1.08
CA ALA A 24 -7.32 6.64 -1.91
C ALA A 24 -6.13 7.58 -1.65
N ASP A 25 -5.71 7.72 -0.39
CA ASP A 25 -4.54 8.51 -0.01
C ASP A 25 -3.25 7.90 -0.59
N VAL A 26 -3.09 6.57 -0.48
CA VAL A 26 -1.96 5.87 -1.09
C VAL A 26 -1.96 6.05 -2.61
N PHE A 27 -3.13 5.92 -3.25
CA PHE A 27 -3.26 6.14 -4.68
C PHE A 27 -2.84 7.56 -5.08
N TYR A 28 -3.31 8.56 -4.35
CA TYR A 28 -2.98 9.96 -4.60
C TYR A 28 -1.49 10.23 -4.47
N GLU A 29 -0.83 9.72 -3.42
CA GLU A 29 0.60 9.94 -3.20
C GLU A 29 1.47 9.23 -4.26
N VAL A 30 1.11 8.02 -4.68
CA VAL A 30 1.78 7.33 -5.78
C VAL A 30 1.63 8.12 -7.08
N TRP A 31 0.43 8.59 -7.41
CA TRP A 31 0.19 9.43 -8.59
C TRP A 31 0.98 10.75 -8.54
N ARG A 32 0.94 11.43 -7.39
CA ARG A 32 1.64 12.70 -7.13
C ARG A 32 3.16 12.56 -7.26
N SER A 33 3.70 11.39 -6.92
CA SER A 33 5.13 11.09 -7.08
C SER A 33 5.57 10.88 -8.54
N GLY A 34 4.63 10.84 -9.49
CA GLY A 34 4.89 10.57 -10.91
C GLY A 34 5.06 9.08 -11.24
N ARG A 35 4.68 8.19 -10.31
CA ARG A 35 4.61 6.74 -10.52
C ARG A 35 3.24 6.33 -11.06
N ASP A 36 3.14 5.07 -11.46
CA ASP A 36 1.90 4.54 -12.03
C ASP A 36 0.97 4.07 -10.90
N PRO A 37 -0.11 4.80 -10.59
CA PRO A 37 -1.01 4.41 -9.51
C PRO A 37 -1.85 3.17 -9.87
N TYR A 38 -1.91 2.78 -11.15
CA TYR A 38 -2.59 1.54 -11.56
C TYR A 38 -1.75 0.28 -11.34
N ARG A 39 -0.50 0.44 -10.93
CA ARG A 39 0.40 -0.67 -10.54
C ARG A 39 0.45 -0.91 -9.04
N ILE A 40 -0.36 -0.19 -8.27
CA ILE A 40 -0.49 -0.38 -6.83
C ILE A 40 -1.05 -1.78 -6.56
N ASP A 41 -0.41 -2.47 -5.63
CA ASP A 41 -0.88 -3.75 -5.10
C ASP A 41 -1.79 -3.49 -3.89
N PHE A 42 -3.11 -3.46 -4.11
CA PHE A 42 -4.07 -3.14 -3.04
C PHE A 42 -4.12 -4.19 -1.93
N ASP A 43 -3.73 -5.44 -2.20
CA ASP A 43 -3.63 -6.46 -1.16
C ASP A 43 -2.49 -6.07 -0.19
N ARG A 44 -1.35 -5.61 -0.70
CA ARG A 44 -0.25 -5.08 0.11
C ARG A 44 -0.62 -3.79 0.86
N VAL A 45 -1.41 -2.92 0.22
CA VAL A 45 -1.90 -1.69 0.87
C VAL A 45 -2.82 -2.02 2.04
N ASP A 46 -3.71 -3.01 1.91
CA ASP A 46 -4.56 -3.47 3.02
C ASP A 46 -3.71 -4.08 4.14
N ASP A 47 -2.73 -4.93 3.81
CA ASP A 47 -1.79 -5.48 4.80
C ASP A 47 -1.06 -4.36 5.57
N ASN A 48 -0.53 -3.35 4.87
CA ASN A 48 0.12 -2.19 5.50
C ASN A 48 -0.82 -1.44 6.45
N ARG A 49 -2.12 -1.32 6.10
CA ARG A 49 -3.12 -0.71 6.98
C ARG A 49 -3.33 -1.55 8.24
N TRP A 50 -3.43 -2.88 8.11
CA TRP A 50 -3.56 -3.79 9.25
C TRP A 50 -2.34 -3.80 10.16
N ASP A 51 -1.15 -3.59 9.58
CA ASP A 51 0.11 -3.41 10.30
C ASP A 51 0.25 -2.03 10.97
N GLY A 52 -0.73 -1.13 10.77
CA GLY A 52 -0.78 0.20 11.38
C GLY A 52 0.13 1.22 10.71
N MET A 53 0.52 0.99 9.45
CA MET A 53 1.32 1.91 8.66
C MET A 53 0.49 3.13 8.22
N TYR A 54 1.13 4.29 8.12
CA TYR A 54 0.49 5.48 7.56
C TYR A 54 0.47 5.43 6.03
N ALA A 55 -0.51 6.10 5.41
CA ALA A 55 -0.69 6.09 3.96
C ALA A 55 0.56 6.58 3.20
N ASP A 56 1.25 7.59 3.72
CA ASP A 56 2.49 8.12 3.14
C ASP A 56 3.61 7.06 3.08
N ASP A 57 3.77 6.29 4.16
CA ASP A 57 4.77 5.22 4.24
C ASP A 57 4.41 4.05 3.32
N ALA A 58 3.13 3.67 3.26
CA ALA A 58 2.64 2.65 2.34
C ALA A 58 2.80 3.07 0.88
N ALA A 59 2.57 4.35 0.56
CA ALA A 59 2.84 4.89 -0.77
C ALA A 59 4.32 4.81 -1.13
N ALA A 60 5.24 5.09 -0.18
CA ALA A 60 6.67 4.93 -0.40
C ALA A 60 7.08 3.48 -0.70
N VAL A 61 6.44 2.50 -0.03
CA VAL A 61 6.61 1.06 -0.33
C VAL A 61 6.19 0.75 -1.76
N GLU A 62 5.01 1.22 -2.19
CA GLU A 62 4.51 0.98 -3.56
C GLU A 62 5.38 1.66 -4.62
N ILE A 63 5.81 2.90 -4.38
CA ILE A 63 6.74 3.64 -5.25
C ILE A 63 8.04 2.85 -5.41
N ARG A 64 8.58 2.30 -4.32
CA ARG A 64 9.80 1.50 -4.33
C ARG A 64 9.60 0.17 -5.04
N ALA A 65 8.45 -0.47 -4.87
CA ALA A 65 8.11 -1.72 -5.53
C ALA A 65 8.04 -1.59 -7.07
N GLN A 66 7.73 -0.40 -7.56
CA GLN A 66 7.74 -0.09 -9.00
C GLN A 66 9.14 0.17 -9.58
N GLN A 67 10.18 0.27 -8.75
CA GLN A 67 11.53 0.43 -9.27
C GLN A 67 12.00 -0.87 -9.92
N PRO A 68 12.67 -0.81 -11.08
CA PRO A 68 13.32 -1.98 -11.64
C PRO A 68 14.32 -2.49 -10.59
N LYS A 69 14.09 -3.70 -10.08
CA LYS A 69 15.09 -4.38 -9.26
C LYS A 69 16.33 -4.48 -10.15
N HIS A 70 17.44 -3.89 -9.72
CA HIS A 70 18.73 -4.16 -10.35
C HIS A 70 18.86 -5.69 -10.39
N GLN A 71 18.79 -6.27 -11.59
CA GLN A 71 19.22 -7.64 -11.79
C GLN A 71 20.67 -7.67 -11.34
N GLU A 72 20.95 -8.47 -10.31
CA GLU A 72 22.33 -8.81 -9.97
C GLU A 72 22.97 -9.34 -11.26
N PRO A 73 24.19 -8.90 -11.60
CA PRO A 73 24.87 -9.48 -12.76
C PRO A 73 24.96 -10.97 -12.53
N GLU A 74 24.40 -11.77 -13.46
CA GLU A 74 24.72 -13.19 -13.55
C GLU A 74 26.24 -13.29 -13.57
N ILE A 75 26.80 -13.79 -12.47
CA ILE A 75 28.22 -14.07 -12.38
C ILE A 75 28.42 -15.25 -13.33
N ASP A 76 28.82 -14.95 -14.57
CA ASP A 76 29.29 -15.94 -15.53
C ASP A 76 30.55 -16.58 -14.93
N GLU A 77 30.37 -17.70 -14.23
CA GLU A 77 31.42 -18.58 -13.72
C GLU A 77 32.14 -19.25 -14.91
N GLY A 78 32.79 -18.44 -15.75
CA GLY A 78 33.43 -18.84 -16.99
C GLY A 78 34.95 -18.66 -17.03
N TYR A 79 35.63 -18.43 -15.89
CA TYR A 79 37.07 -18.17 -15.91
C TYR A 79 37.81 -18.61 -14.63
N PHE A 80 38.02 -19.90 -14.48
CA PHE A 80 39.24 -20.41 -13.83
C PHE A 80 39.93 -21.35 -14.83
N GLY A 81 40.94 -20.80 -15.50
CA GLY A 81 41.93 -21.54 -16.27
C GLY A 81 43.00 -22.16 -15.38
#